data_AF-A0A2I2FLK6-F1
#
_entry.id   AF-A0A2I2FLK6-F1
#
_cell.length_a   1.000
_cell.length_b   1.000
_cell.length_c   1.000
_cell.angle_alpha   90.00
_cell.angle_beta   90.00
_cell.angle_gamma   90.00
#
_symmetry.space_group_name_H-M   'P 1'
#
loop_
_entity.id
_entity.type
_entity.pdbx_description
1 polymer ?
#
loop_
_entity_poly.entity_id
_entity_poly.type
_entity_poly.pdbx_seq_one_letter_code
_entity_poly.pdbx_strand_id
1 'polypeptide(L)'
;MYSHLSFFLPLFLLSLLTTTSANTEKTIFLAPSPVLVPTLTPNLDDLGLQRLSPSSSYLRTQLNASFPTTDHSNGDTSTDTGTDTWYFLENLTPGQRYEQPTKFTVTTHHPHTTISTPHLLTSLTLYSSLRLSTLPAKPLAAPIVPIPPDSASSSPHDPTLTSDSVLFLRVRAEADYYSLDKELMERVPPVVVDVVLDPYLGNVFPRSLVRTAGWVVVVAGVAAAVACWVVGEVGRLVALMSEGEGKGKGGKSEGKTEGKKVQ
;
A
#
# COMPACT_ATOMS: atom_id res chain seq x y z
N MET A 1 -4.57 33.38 -29.52
CA MET A 1 -3.79 33.21 -28.27
C MET A 1 -4.20 31.99 -27.43
N TYR A 2 -5.40 31.41 -27.61
CA TYR A 2 -5.84 30.20 -26.88
C TYR A 2 -5.14 28.89 -27.29
N SER A 3 -4.58 28.82 -28.50
CA SER A 3 -3.94 27.60 -29.03
C SER A 3 -2.61 27.24 -28.34
N HIS A 4 -1.82 28.24 -27.94
CA HIS A 4 -0.52 27.98 -27.29
C HIS A 4 -0.67 27.47 -25.86
N LEU A 5 -1.63 28.00 -25.09
CA LEU A 5 -1.86 27.58 -23.70
C LEU A 5 -2.32 26.11 -23.59
N SER A 6 -3.07 25.63 -24.59
CA SER A 6 -3.50 24.23 -24.70
C SER A 6 -2.33 23.26 -24.97
N PHE A 7 -1.21 23.73 -25.53
CA PHE A 7 -0.04 22.90 -25.84
C PHE A 7 0.98 22.88 -24.69
N PHE A 8 1.06 23.96 -23.90
CA PHE A 8 1.94 24.04 -22.73
C PHE A 8 1.40 23.26 -21.52
N LEU A 9 0.07 23.16 -21.36
CA LEU A 9 -0.55 22.39 -20.27
C LEU A 9 -0.17 20.89 -20.28
N PRO A 10 -0.29 20.13 -21.39
CA PRO A 10 0.11 18.73 -21.41
C PRO A 10 1.63 18.57 -21.27
N LEU A 11 2.43 19.52 -21.77
CA LEU A 11 3.89 19.49 -21.66
C LEU A 11 4.35 19.75 -20.20
N PHE A 12 3.67 20.66 -19.51
CA PHE A 12 3.86 20.89 -18.07
C PHE A 12 3.44 19.65 -17.28
N LEU A 13 2.27 19.06 -17.57
CA LEU A 13 1.85 17.80 -16.95
C LEU A 13 2.87 16.68 -17.18
N LEU A 14 3.42 16.55 -18.39
CA LEU A 14 4.46 15.57 -18.72
C LEU A 14 5.77 15.82 -17.94
N SER A 15 6.10 17.09 -17.69
CA SER A 15 7.25 17.47 -16.85
C SER A 15 7.06 17.13 -15.36
N LEU A 16 5.81 16.96 -14.88
CA LEU A 16 5.53 16.49 -13.52
C LEU A 16 5.59 14.96 -13.40
N LEU A 17 5.70 14.22 -14.50
CA LEU A 17 5.96 12.77 -14.47
C LEU A 17 7.45 12.53 -14.18
N THR A 18 7.92 12.93 -13.01
CA THR A 18 9.21 12.45 -12.50
C THR A 18 9.05 10.98 -12.12
N THR A 19 9.84 10.10 -12.73
CA THR A 19 9.91 8.69 -12.33
C THR A 19 10.61 8.59 -10.98
N THR A 20 9.84 8.43 -9.91
CA THR A 20 10.42 8.16 -8.59
C THR A 20 10.83 6.69 -8.56
N SER A 21 12.12 6.40 -8.55
CA SER A 21 12.62 5.07 -8.19
C SER A 21 12.48 4.92 -6.68
N ALA A 22 11.31 4.47 -6.24
CA ALA A 22 11.12 3.95 -4.89
C ALA A 22 11.21 2.42 -4.98
N ASN A 23 11.56 1.75 -3.86
CA ASN A 23 11.36 0.31 -3.76
C ASN A 23 9.83 0.06 -3.80
N THR A 24 9.31 -0.14 -5.02
CA THR A 24 7.90 -0.41 -5.33
C THR A 24 7.67 -1.89 -5.53
N GLU A 25 8.62 -2.74 -5.14
CA GLU A 25 8.41 -4.17 -5.18
C GLU A 25 7.29 -4.49 -4.19
N LYS A 26 6.25 -5.11 -4.73
CA LYS A 26 5.02 -5.46 -4.04
C LYS A 26 4.70 -6.89 -4.45
N THR A 27 4.60 -7.77 -3.46
CA THR A 27 4.31 -9.18 -3.70
C THR A 27 2.80 -9.30 -3.92
N ILE A 28 2.41 -9.87 -5.06
CA ILE A 28 1.01 -10.07 -5.41
C ILE A 28 0.75 -11.56 -5.46
N PHE A 29 -0.29 -12.00 -4.75
CA PHE A 29 -0.74 -13.39 -4.83
C PHE A 29 -2.24 -13.45 -5.10
N LEU A 30 -2.68 -14.59 -5.62
CA LEU A 30 -4.08 -14.90 -5.83
C LEU A 30 -4.58 -15.75 -4.68
N ALA A 31 -5.70 -15.35 -4.10
CA ALA A 31 -6.38 -16.17 -3.13
C ALA A 31 -6.91 -17.46 -3.78
N PRO A 32 -6.63 -18.62 -3.19
CA PRO A 32 -7.00 -19.89 -3.78
C PRO A 32 -8.50 -20.13 -3.75
N SER A 33 -8.98 -21.07 -4.57
CA SER A 33 -10.34 -21.59 -4.41
C SER A 33 -10.52 -22.13 -2.99
N PRO A 34 -11.72 -21.98 -2.38
CA PRO A 34 -11.97 -22.50 -1.06
C PRO A 34 -11.71 -24.00 -1.08
N VAL A 35 -10.80 -24.44 -0.23
CA VAL A 35 -10.62 -25.87 0.00
C VAL A 35 -11.50 -26.18 1.18
N LEU A 36 -12.26 -27.27 1.11
CA LEU A 36 -12.86 -27.85 2.32
C LEU A 36 -11.68 -28.26 3.19
N VAL A 37 -11.24 -27.37 4.08
CA VAL A 37 -10.18 -27.67 5.03
C VAL A 37 -10.79 -28.73 5.94
N PRO A 38 -10.38 -30.00 5.84
CA PRO A 38 -10.79 -30.96 6.85
C PRO A 38 -10.33 -30.36 8.17
N THR A 39 -11.12 -30.48 9.22
CA THR A 39 -10.73 -30.13 10.59
C THR A 39 -9.50 -30.98 10.95
N LEU A 40 -8.34 -30.54 10.47
CA LEU A 40 -7.07 -31.22 10.65
C LEU A 40 -6.87 -31.15 12.15
N THR A 41 -6.80 -32.31 12.78
CA THR A 41 -6.37 -32.43 14.17
C THR A 41 -4.84 -32.61 14.10
N PRO A 42 -4.04 -31.75 14.73
CA PRO A 42 -4.39 -30.62 15.60
C PRO A 42 -4.93 -29.40 14.84
N ASN A 43 -5.87 -28.69 15.46
CA ASN A 43 -6.56 -27.56 14.85
C ASN A 43 -5.52 -26.52 14.42
N LEU A 44 -5.64 -25.95 13.22
CA LEU A 44 -4.74 -24.89 12.73
C LEU A 44 -4.65 -23.71 13.71
N ASP A 45 -5.70 -23.54 14.52
CA ASP A 45 -5.79 -22.58 15.61
C ASP A 45 -4.75 -22.81 16.73
N ASP A 46 -4.31 -24.05 16.92
CA ASP A 46 -3.35 -24.45 17.96
C ASP A 46 -1.91 -24.00 17.63
N LEU A 47 -1.65 -23.57 16.39
CA LEU A 47 -0.31 -23.15 15.95
C LEU A 47 0.12 -21.80 16.55
N GLY A 48 -0.79 -21.05 17.19
CA GLY A 48 -0.50 -19.77 17.82
C GLY A 48 -0.09 -18.66 16.83
N LEU A 49 -0.39 -18.85 15.55
CA LEU A 49 -0.05 -17.90 14.49
C LEU A 49 -0.98 -16.68 14.55
N GLN A 50 -0.42 -15.53 14.22
CA GLN A 50 -1.20 -14.31 14.09
C GLN A 50 -1.98 -14.33 12.77
N ARG A 51 -3.24 -13.87 12.84
CA ARG A 51 -4.20 -13.97 11.74
C ARG A 51 -4.38 -12.65 11.02
N LEU A 52 -4.51 -12.74 9.70
CA LEU A 52 -4.84 -11.62 8.82
C LEU A 52 -6.03 -12.03 7.96
N SER A 53 -7.01 -11.12 7.86
CA SER A 53 -8.19 -11.30 7.03
C SER A 53 -8.47 -10.02 6.26
N PRO A 54 -9.33 -10.02 5.22
CA PRO A 54 -9.73 -8.79 4.55
C PRO A 54 -10.39 -7.76 5.49
N SER A 55 -10.99 -8.20 6.60
CA SER A 55 -11.57 -7.35 7.64
C SER A 55 -10.52 -6.81 8.62
N SER A 56 -9.45 -7.57 8.85
CA SER A 56 -8.28 -7.22 9.68
C SER A 56 -7.02 -7.18 8.81
N SER A 57 -7.03 -6.31 7.81
CA SER A 57 -6.02 -6.30 6.73
C SER A 57 -4.70 -5.63 7.10
N TYR A 58 -4.53 -5.15 8.33
CA TYR A 58 -3.34 -4.43 8.77
C TYR A 58 -2.82 -4.98 10.09
N LEU A 59 -1.51 -5.20 10.14
CA LEU A 59 -0.82 -5.67 11.32
C LEU A 59 0.56 -5.02 11.45
N ARG A 60 0.79 -4.32 12.55
CA ARG A 60 2.11 -3.81 12.93
C ARG A 60 2.77 -4.78 13.89
N THR A 61 3.98 -5.23 13.56
CA THR A 61 4.72 -6.23 14.33
C THR A 61 6.23 -6.01 14.22
N GLN A 62 7.01 -6.74 15.02
CA GLN A 62 8.47 -6.73 14.97
C GLN A 62 8.95 -8.09 14.48
N LEU A 63 9.75 -8.09 13.42
CA LEU A 63 10.39 -9.30 12.90
C LEU A 63 11.81 -9.36 13.41
N ASN A 64 12.21 -10.51 13.93
CA ASN A 64 13.63 -10.79 14.11
C ASN A 64 14.26 -10.89 12.73
N ALA A 65 15.43 -10.29 12.55
CA ALA A 65 16.20 -10.37 11.33
C ALA A 65 17.54 -11.03 11.62
N SER A 66 18.14 -11.63 10.60
CA SER A 66 19.49 -12.20 10.66
C SER A 66 20.27 -11.81 9.42
N PHE A 67 21.60 -11.80 9.52
CA PHE A 67 22.45 -11.63 8.34
C PHE A 67 22.29 -12.85 7.42
N PRO A 68 22.30 -12.66 6.09
CA PRO A 68 22.25 -13.77 5.16
C PRO A 68 23.51 -14.64 5.32
N THR A 69 23.29 -15.94 5.51
CA THR A 69 24.38 -16.92 5.62
C THR A 69 24.71 -17.45 4.22
N THR A 70 25.82 -17.02 3.64
CA THR A 70 26.34 -17.60 2.39
C THR A 70 27.08 -18.91 2.66
N ASP A 71 26.36 -19.96 3.07
CA ASP A 71 26.93 -21.30 3.12
C ASP A 71 26.82 -21.94 1.73
N HIS A 72 27.82 -21.69 0.89
CA HIS A 72 28.00 -22.33 -0.41
C HIS A 72 28.61 -23.75 -0.31
N SER A 73 28.77 -24.31 0.89
CA SER A 73 29.58 -25.51 1.13
C SER A 73 28.92 -26.82 0.69
N ASN A 74 27.61 -26.80 0.47
CA ASN A 74 26.83 -27.97 0.10
C ASN A 74 26.11 -27.55 -1.18
N GLY A 75 26.14 -28.33 -2.27
CA GLY A 75 25.50 -27.98 -3.55
C GLY A 75 23.96 -27.86 -3.51
N ASP A 76 23.39 -27.53 -2.37
CA ASP A 76 22.00 -27.19 -2.13
C ASP A 76 21.83 -25.66 -2.28
N THR A 77 21.04 -25.26 -3.28
CA THR A 77 20.62 -23.87 -3.52
C THR A 77 19.54 -23.46 -2.52
N SER A 78 19.68 -23.83 -1.24
CA SER A 78 18.87 -23.33 -0.15
C SER A 78 19.67 -22.22 0.53
N THR A 79 19.66 -21.05 -0.10
CA THR A 79 20.08 -19.80 0.53
C THR A 79 19.23 -19.57 1.78
N ASP A 80 19.77 -19.95 2.93
CA ASP A 80 19.14 -19.73 4.23
C ASP A 80 19.29 -18.26 4.61
N THR A 81 18.43 -17.46 4.00
CA THR A 81 18.47 -16.01 4.09
C THR A 81 17.39 -15.53 5.05
N GLY A 82 17.84 -14.94 6.17
CA GLY A 82 16.97 -14.27 7.13
C GLY A 82 16.25 -15.19 8.12
N THR A 83 15.51 -14.58 9.04
CA THR A 83 14.73 -15.30 10.05
C THR A 83 13.27 -15.44 9.63
N ASP A 84 12.73 -16.66 9.75
CA ASP A 84 11.35 -16.97 9.37
C ASP A 84 10.32 -16.49 10.38
N THR A 85 9.29 -15.83 9.87
CA THR A 85 8.07 -15.49 10.61
C THR A 85 6.85 -15.94 9.83
N TRP A 86 5.92 -16.61 10.51
CA TRP A 86 4.73 -17.18 9.89
C TRP A 86 3.44 -16.50 10.35
N TYR A 87 2.51 -16.31 9.40
CA TYR A 87 1.18 -15.76 9.60
C TYR A 87 0.13 -16.64 8.93
N PHE A 88 -1.10 -16.56 9.43
CA PHE A 88 -2.25 -17.26 8.88
C PHE A 88 -3.17 -16.29 8.17
N LEU A 89 -3.43 -16.52 6.87
CA LEU A 89 -4.35 -15.74 6.08
C LEU A 89 -5.67 -16.49 5.97
N GLU A 90 -6.77 -15.87 6.40
CA GLU A 90 -8.09 -16.48 6.44
C GLU A 90 -9.15 -15.59 5.80
N ASN A 91 -10.29 -16.19 5.45
CA ASN A 91 -11.45 -15.53 4.86
C ASN A 91 -11.11 -14.73 3.58
N LEU A 92 -10.16 -15.23 2.78
CA LEU A 92 -9.81 -14.59 1.52
C LEU A 92 -10.93 -14.78 0.49
N THR A 93 -11.09 -13.82 -0.42
CA THR A 93 -12.04 -13.94 -1.53
C THR A 93 -11.40 -14.76 -2.66
N PRO A 94 -11.95 -15.92 -3.05
CA PRO A 94 -11.34 -16.75 -4.10
C PRO A 94 -11.12 -16.02 -5.40
N GLY A 95 -9.94 -16.19 -6.02
CA GLY A 95 -9.59 -15.53 -7.28
C GLY A 95 -9.31 -14.03 -7.19
N GLN A 96 -9.40 -13.45 -5.99
CA GLN A 96 -9.03 -12.07 -5.72
C GLN A 96 -7.52 -11.94 -5.59
N ARG A 97 -6.94 -10.88 -6.16
CA ARG A 97 -5.54 -10.50 -5.97
C ARG A 97 -5.37 -9.71 -4.69
N TYR A 98 -4.32 -10.01 -3.96
CA TYR A 98 -3.90 -9.29 -2.77
C TYR A 98 -2.47 -8.79 -2.91
N GLU A 99 -2.23 -7.59 -2.40
CA GLU A 99 -0.91 -6.95 -2.36
C GLU A 99 -0.30 -7.01 -0.95
N GLN A 100 1.03 -7.13 -0.89
CA GLN A 100 1.81 -7.08 0.34
C GLN A 100 3.17 -6.35 0.13
N PRO A 101 3.67 -5.60 1.13
CA PRO A 101 4.96 -4.88 1.02
C PRO A 101 6.19 -5.80 0.96
N THR A 102 7.16 -5.50 0.09
CA THR A 102 8.30 -6.37 -0.28
C THR A 102 9.68 -5.86 0.17
N LYS A 103 9.81 -5.14 1.30
CA LYS A 103 11.17 -4.98 1.87
C LYS A 103 11.74 -6.32 2.41
N PHE A 104 10.92 -7.37 2.40
CA PHE A 104 11.23 -8.69 2.93
C PHE A 104 10.95 -9.78 1.90
N THR A 105 11.59 -10.93 2.05
CA THR A 105 11.29 -12.11 1.22
C THR A 105 9.99 -12.72 1.71
N VAL A 106 8.93 -12.57 0.92
CA VAL A 106 7.57 -12.98 1.31
C VAL A 106 7.04 -14.06 0.38
N THR A 107 6.62 -15.20 0.94
CA THR A 107 6.06 -16.32 0.18
C THR A 107 4.76 -16.82 0.80
N THR A 108 3.77 -17.12 -0.04
CA THR A 108 2.51 -17.73 0.37
C THR A 108 2.50 -19.21 0.05
N HIS A 109 2.07 -20.03 1.00
CA HIS A 109 2.01 -21.49 0.86
C HIS A 109 0.62 -22.02 1.21
N HIS A 110 0.17 -23.00 0.44
CA HIS A 110 -1.03 -23.74 0.79
C HIS A 110 -0.80 -24.59 2.04
N PRO A 111 -1.83 -24.79 2.88
CA PRO A 111 -1.70 -25.64 4.06
C PRO A 111 -1.18 -27.05 3.74
N HIS A 112 -1.76 -27.71 2.73
CA HIS A 112 -1.36 -29.05 2.32
C HIS A 112 0.11 -29.11 1.87
N THR A 113 0.57 -28.13 1.08
CA THR A 113 1.96 -28.05 0.60
C THR A 113 2.95 -27.80 1.74
N THR A 114 2.57 -26.96 2.71
CA THR A 114 3.40 -26.62 3.87
C THR A 114 3.66 -27.85 4.73
N ILE A 115 2.60 -28.65 4.97
CA ILE A 115 2.70 -29.88 5.77
C ILE A 115 3.45 -30.99 5.00
N SER A 116 3.26 -31.07 3.69
CA SER A 116 3.91 -32.10 2.85
C SER A 116 5.40 -31.83 2.62
N THR A 117 5.87 -30.58 2.79
CA THR A 117 7.25 -30.20 2.51
C THR A 117 8.06 -30.16 3.81
N PRO A 118 9.03 -31.07 4.02
CA PRO A 118 9.73 -31.20 5.31
C PRO A 118 10.36 -29.90 5.81
N HIS A 119 11.04 -29.15 4.94
CA HIS A 119 11.69 -27.89 5.32
C HIS A 119 10.69 -26.82 5.76
N LEU A 120 9.55 -26.69 5.07
CA LEU A 120 8.50 -25.72 5.44
C LEU A 120 7.86 -26.09 6.78
N LEU A 121 7.52 -27.37 6.96
CA LEU A 121 6.93 -27.87 8.20
C LEU A 121 7.87 -27.65 9.39
N THR A 122 9.18 -27.92 9.24
CA THR A 122 10.18 -27.68 10.29
C THR A 122 10.22 -26.21 10.69
N SER A 123 10.33 -25.30 9.72
CA SER A 123 10.37 -23.85 10.01
C SER A 123 9.08 -23.34 10.69
N LEU A 124 7.92 -23.83 10.24
CA LEU A 124 6.62 -23.51 10.84
C LEU A 124 6.53 -23.99 12.28
N THR A 125 6.94 -25.24 12.53
CA THR A 125 6.86 -25.87 13.86
C THR A 125 7.82 -25.21 14.84
N LEU A 126 9.04 -24.85 14.40
CA LEU A 126 9.99 -24.10 15.21
C LEU A 126 9.42 -22.73 15.61
N TYR A 127 8.91 -21.98 14.63
CA TYR A 127 8.30 -20.68 14.90
C TYR A 127 7.10 -20.80 15.84
N SER A 128 6.19 -21.74 15.57
CA SER A 128 5.02 -22.02 16.40
C SER A 128 5.42 -22.34 17.84
N SER A 129 6.40 -23.24 18.05
CA SER A 129 6.87 -23.61 19.40
C SER A 129 7.47 -22.42 20.17
N LEU A 130 8.28 -21.58 19.51
CA LEU A 130 8.84 -20.36 20.09
C LEU A 130 7.75 -19.35 20.45
N ARG A 131 6.71 -19.23 19.63
CA ARG A 131 5.56 -18.37 19.93
C ARG A 131 4.72 -18.90 21.08
N LEU A 132 4.39 -20.18 21.10
CA LEU A 132 3.61 -20.77 22.20
C LEU A 132 4.33 -20.68 23.55
N SER A 133 5.65 -20.79 23.58
CA SER A 133 6.44 -20.61 24.81
C SER A 133 6.54 -19.16 25.30
N THR A 134 6.33 -18.17 24.42
CA THR A 134 6.36 -16.74 24.76
C THR A 134 4.99 -16.15 25.04
N LEU A 135 3.91 -16.85 24.65
CA LEU A 135 2.55 -16.45 25.00
C LEU A 135 2.32 -16.65 26.51
N PRO A 136 1.74 -15.66 27.22
CA PRO A 136 1.33 -15.87 28.60
C PRO A 136 0.30 -17.01 28.65
N ALA A 137 0.52 -17.97 29.55
CA ALA A 137 -0.43 -19.07 29.77
C ALA A 137 -1.83 -18.49 29.97
N LYS A 138 -2.75 -18.84 29.07
CA LYS A 138 -4.16 -18.46 29.18
C LYS A 138 -4.63 -18.87 30.59
N PRO A 139 -5.04 -17.95 31.47
CA PRO A 139 -5.51 -18.35 32.79
C PRO A 139 -6.76 -19.22 32.61
N LEU A 140 -6.64 -20.47 33.06
CA LEU A 140 -7.77 -21.37 33.23
C LEU A 140 -8.74 -20.74 34.25
N ALA A 141 -9.96 -20.47 33.81
CA ALA A 141 -11.15 -20.18 34.61
C ALA A 141 -11.06 -19.03 35.63
N ALA A 142 -11.54 -17.85 35.24
CA ALA A 142 -12.18 -16.91 36.17
C ALA A 142 -13.72 -16.99 35.96
N PRO A 143 -14.53 -16.84 37.03
CA PRO A 143 -15.94 -17.21 37.03
C PRO A 143 -16.78 -16.36 36.08
N ILE A 144 -17.74 -17.02 35.45
CA ILE A 144 -18.75 -16.47 34.53
C ILE A 144 -19.43 -15.26 35.16
N VAL A 145 -19.12 -14.07 34.65
CA VAL A 145 -19.94 -12.86 34.82
C VAL A 145 -20.71 -12.70 33.50
N PRO A 146 -22.05 -12.70 33.50
CA PRO A 146 -22.84 -12.48 32.28
C PRO A 146 -22.67 -11.03 31.82
N ILE A 147 -21.95 -10.82 30.72
CA ILE A 147 -21.84 -9.53 30.04
C ILE A 147 -22.91 -9.49 28.92
N PRO A 148 -23.62 -8.37 28.69
CA PRO A 148 -24.72 -8.27 27.71
C PRO A 148 -24.25 -8.51 26.26
N PRO A 149 -25.12 -9.03 25.37
CA PRO A 149 -24.73 -9.51 24.06
C PRO A 149 -24.79 -8.38 23.03
N ASP A 150 -23.81 -7.50 22.99
CA ASP A 150 -23.62 -6.60 21.85
C ASP A 150 -22.11 -6.43 21.59
N SER A 151 -21.68 -6.82 20.39
CA SER A 151 -20.31 -6.71 19.82
C SER A 151 -19.44 -7.97 19.75
N ALA A 152 -20.04 -9.17 19.74
CA ALA A 152 -19.42 -10.35 19.15
C ALA A 152 -20.14 -10.67 17.83
N SER A 153 -19.65 -10.12 16.71
CA SER A 153 -19.98 -10.64 15.39
C SER A 153 -19.18 -11.94 15.15
N SER A 154 -19.36 -12.93 16.02
CA SER A 154 -19.09 -14.32 15.73
C SER A 154 -20.45 -14.94 15.47
N SER A 155 -20.84 -14.96 14.20
CA SER A 155 -21.96 -15.81 13.76
C SER A 155 -21.68 -17.24 14.26
N PRO A 156 -22.64 -17.91 14.91
CA PRO A 156 -22.52 -19.33 15.22
C PRO A 156 -22.68 -20.10 13.90
N HIS A 157 -21.58 -20.23 13.15
CA HIS A 157 -21.57 -21.11 12.00
C HIS A 157 -21.36 -22.55 12.46
N ASP A 158 -22.35 -23.37 12.13
CA ASP A 158 -22.33 -24.83 12.04
C ASP A 158 -20.92 -25.40 11.79
N PRO A 159 -20.38 -26.32 12.63
CA PRO A 159 -19.01 -26.84 12.53
C PRO A 159 -18.78 -27.77 11.32
N THR A 160 -19.70 -27.84 10.37
CA THR A 160 -19.54 -28.64 9.16
C THR A 160 -19.10 -27.77 7.98
N LEU A 161 -17.80 -27.77 7.72
CA LEU A 161 -17.16 -27.30 6.48
C LEU A 161 -17.20 -25.78 6.24
N THR A 162 -16.35 -25.02 6.92
CA THR A 162 -16.00 -23.66 6.47
C THR A 162 -15.20 -23.77 5.18
N SER A 163 -15.86 -23.49 4.06
CA SER A 163 -15.21 -23.35 2.74
C SER A 163 -14.48 -22.00 2.71
N ASP A 164 -13.36 -21.93 3.41
CA ASP A 164 -12.55 -20.72 3.50
C ASP A 164 -11.33 -20.82 2.59
N SER A 165 -11.03 -19.72 1.91
CA SER A 165 -9.78 -19.56 1.19
C SER A 165 -8.69 -19.19 2.20
N VAL A 166 -7.76 -20.13 2.42
CA VAL A 166 -6.75 -20.07 3.47
C VAL A 166 -5.34 -20.22 2.89
N LEU A 167 -4.40 -19.43 3.40
CA LEU A 167 -2.97 -19.50 3.06
C LEU A 167 -2.10 -19.31 4.29
N PHE A 168 -0.93 -19.94 4.29
CA PHE A 168 0.16 -19.58 5.17
C PHE A 168 1.03 -18.53 4.51
N LEU A 169 1.40 -17.51 5.26
CA LEU A 169 2.26 -16.45 4.83
C LEU A 169 3.58 -16.55 5.59
N ARG A 170 4.68 -16.77 4.86
CA ARG A 170 6.04 -16.79 5.36
C ARG A 170 6.72 -15.47 5.00
N VAL A 171 7.30 -14.82 6.00
CA VAL A 171 8.07 -13.58 5.84
C VAL A 171 9.46 -13.83 6.38
N ARG A 172 10.50 -13.59 5.57
CA ARG A 172 11.90 -13.63 6.01
C ARG A 172 12.46 -12.23 6.11
N ALA A 173 13.02 -11.90 7.27
CA ALA A 173 13.69 -10.64 7.50
C ALA A 173 15.20 -10.83 7.53
N GLU A 174 15.89 -10.03 6.71
CA GLU A 174 17.34 -10.03 6.53
C GLU A 174 17.92 -8.68 6.95
N ALA A 175 19.09 -8.71 7.57
CA ALA A 175 19.85 -7.51 7.87
C ALA A 175 20.74 -7.14 6.67
N ASP A 176 20.48 -5.97 6.08
CA ASP A 176 21.27 -5.40 4.97
C ASP A 176 21.95 -4.11 5.42
N TYR A 177 22.89 -4.25 6.35
CA TYR A 177 23.76 -3.15 6.78
C TYR A 177 25.08 -3.70 7.30
N TYR A 178 26.13 -2.90 7.20
CA TYR A 178 27.43 -3.18 7.81
C TYR A 178 27.73 -2.13 8.86
N SER A 179 28.19 -2.55 10.03
CA SER A 179 28.59 -1.67 11.12
C SER A 179 29.96 -2.08 11.65
N LEU A 180 30.69 -1.10 12.19
CA LEU A 180 31.93 -1.34 12.94
C LEU A 180 31.64 -1.80 14.38
N ASP A 181 30.40 -1.61 14.84
CA ASP A 181 29.94 -2.11 16.12
C ASP A 181 29.71 -3.62 16.04
N LYS A 182 30.57 -4.37 16.72
CA LYS A 182 30.53 -5.83 16.75
C LYS A 182 29.22 -6.34 17.38
N GLU A 183 28.67 -5.65 18.37
CA GLU A 183 27.41 -6.09 18.98
C GLU A 183 26.24 -6.01 18.00
N LEU A 184 26.21 -4.97 17.16
CA LEU A 184 25.18 -4.78 16.13
C LEU A 184 25.31 -5.77 14.95
N MET A 185 26.53 -6.29 14.74
CA MET A 185 26.83 -7.34 13.77
C MET A 185 26.56 -8.75 14.32
N GLU A 186 26.69 -8.95 15.62
CA GLU A 186 26.45 -10.25 16.27
C GLU A 186 24.98 -10.44 16.67
N ARG A 187 24.30 -9.37 17.09
CA ARG A 187 22.89 -9.37 17.49
C ARG A 187 22.11 -8.31 16.71
N VAL A 188 21.44 -8.76 15.66
CA VAL A 188 20.59 -7.93 14.84
C VAL A 188 19.33 -7.53 15.63
N PRO A 189 19.01 -6.23 15.74
CA PRO A 189 17.80 -5.79 16.41
C PRO A 189 16.55 -6.13 15.56
N PRO A 190 15.40 -6.41 16.20
CA PRO A 190 14.16 -6.63 15.48
C PRO A 190 13.74 -5.41 14.65
N VAL A 191 13.17 -5.66 13.47
CA VAL A 191 12.69 -4.63 12.54
C VAL A 191 11.19 -4.48 12.68
N VAL A 192 10.72 -3.23 12.87
CA VAL A 192 9.29 -2.92 12.86
C VAL A 192 8.77 -3.01 11.43
N VAL A 193 7.70 -3.77 11.24
CA VAL A 193 7.08 -3.98 9.93
C VAL A 193 5.57 -3.79 10.00
N ASP A 194 5.05 -3.30 8.89
CA ASP A 194 3.61 -3.18 8.65
C ASP A 194 3.22 -4.23 7.62
N VAL A 195 2.60 -5.31 8.09
CA VAL A 195 2.04 -6.34 7.22
C VAL A 195 0.64 -5.90 6.82
N VAL A 196 0.44 -5.66 5.53
CA VAL A 196 -0.84 -5.22 4.98
C VAL A 196 -1.31 -6.21 3.92
N LEU A 197 -2.60 -6.53 3.96
CA LEU A 197 -3.30 -7.39 3.02
C LEU A 197 -4.28 -6.54 2.20
N ASP A 198 -3.82 -5.89 1.13
CA ASP A 198 -4.66 -4.98 0.35
C ASP A 198 -5.33 -5.70 -0.83
N PRO A 199 -6.68 -5.82 -0.86
CA PRO A 199 -7.39 -6.44 -1.98
C PRO A 199 -7.43 -5.55 -3.22
N TYR A 200 -7.32 -6.16 -4.41
CA TYR A 200 -7.47 -5.45 -5.68
C TYR A 200 -8.93 -5.26 -6.09
N LEU A 201 -9.38 -4.04 -6.36
CA LEU A 201 -10.65 -3.82 -7.03
C LEU A 201 -10.60 -4.35 -8.47
N GLY A 202 -11.45 -5.35 -8.75
CA GLY A 202 -11.56 -5.97 -10.07
C GLY A 202 -10.27 -6.63 -10.57
N ASN A 203 -9.34 -7.01 -9.68
CA ASN A 203 -8.02 -7.56 -10.02
C ASN A 203 -7.10 -6.64 -10.86
N VAL A 204 -7.44 -5.34 -10.98
CA VAL A 204 -6.65 -4.35 -11.73
C VAL A 204 -5.89 -3.40 -10.80
N PHE A 205 -6.57 -2.77 -9.83
CA PHE A 205 -5.95 -1.78 -8.94
C PHE A 205 -6.10 -2.14 -7.46
N PRO A 206 -5.07 -1.93 -6.62
CA PRO A 206 -5.20 -2.08 -5.18
C PRO A 206 -6.21 -1.08 -4.64
N ARG A 207 -7.07 -1.52 -3.71
CA ARG A 207 -8.17 -0.71 -3.17
C ARG A 207 -7.67 0.59 -2.53
N SER A 208 -6.52 0.56 -1.87
CA SER A 208 -5.93 1.76 -1.27
C SER A 208 -5.54 2.82 -2.31
N LEU A 209 -5.03 2.40 -3.48
CA LEU A 209 -4.58 3.29 -4.54
C LEU A 209 -5.73 3.99 -5.25
N VAL A 210 -6.90 3.35 -5.34
CA VAL A 210 -8.10 3.98 -5.91
C VAL A 210 -8.48 5.23 -5.12
N ARG A 211 -8.39 5.18 -3.79
CA ARG A 211 -8.74 6.32 -2.92
C ARG A 211 -7.76 7.48 -3.09
N THR A 212 -6.46 7.20 -3.16
CA THR A 212 -5.44 8.24 -3.32
C THR A 212 -5.49 8.85 -4.71
N ALA A 213 -5.61 8.03 -5.77
CA ALA A 213 -5.76 8.51 -7.14
C ALA A 213 -7.01 9.38 -7.31
N GLY A 214 -8.14 8.97 -6.73
CA GLY A 214 -9.38 9.75 -6.74
C GLY A 214 -9.20 11.14 -6.11
N TRP A 215 -8.49 11.23 -4.98
CA TRP A 215 -8.19 12.50 -4.35
C TRP A 215 -7.29 13.40 -5.22
N VAL A 216 -6.27 12.82 -5.85
CA VAL A 216 -5.37 13.56 -6.75
C VAL A 216 -6.16 14.17 -7.93
N VAL A 217 -7.10 13.43 -8.51
CA VAL A 217 -7.95 13.94 -9.60
C VAL A 217 -8.79 15.13 -9.15
N VAL A 218 -9.38 15.07 -7.95
CA VAL A 218 -10.17 16.17 -7.38
C VAL A 218 -9.30 17.41 -7.19
N VAL A 219 -8.13 17.26 -6.55
CA VAL A 219 -7.20 18.37 -6.30
C VAL A 219 -6.71 18.98 -7.62
N ALA A 220 -6.36 18.16 -8.60
CA ALA A 220 -5.94 18.63 -9.92
C ALA A 220 -7.06 19.40 -10.64
N GLY A 221 -8.30 18.92 -10.57
CA GLY A 221 -9.46 19.61 -11.15
C GLY A 221 -9.71 20.98 -10.52
N VAL A 222 -9.62 21.08 -9.20
CA VAL A 222 -9.76 22.36 -8.48
C VAL A 222 -8.62 23.32 -8.85
N ALA A 223 -7.37 22.84 -8.90
CA ALA A 223 -6.23 23.65 -9.30
C ALA A 223 -6.38 24.19 -10.73
N ALA A 224 -6.84 23.35 -11.66
CA ALA A 224 -7.10 23.76 -13.04
C ALA A 224 -8.22 24.82 -13.11
N ALA A 225 -9.30 24.66 -12.35
CA ALA A 225 -10.38 25.65 -12.29
C ALA A 225 -9.89 27.01 -11.78
N VAL A 226 -9.09 27.01 -10.71
CA VAL A 226 -8.48 28.23 -10.15
C VAL A 226 -7.52 28.88 -11.16
N ALA A 227 -6.68 28.09 -11.84
CA ALA A 227 -5.78 28.60 -12.86
C ALA A 227 -6.53 29.26 -14.02
N CYS A 228 -7.59 28.61 -14.51
CA CYS A 228 -8.45 29.17 -15.56
C CYS A 228 -9.13 30.48 -15.11
N TRP A 229 -9.58 30.54 -13.86
CA TRP A 229 -10.19 31.75 -13.30
C TRP A 229 -9.20 32.93 -13.21
N VAL A 230 -7.99 32.69 -12.71
CA VAL A 230 -6.94 33.72 -12.60
C VAL A 230 -6.52 34.23 -13.98
N VAL A 231 -6.34 33.35 -14.96
CA VAL A 231 -6.00 33.75 -16.34
C VAL A 231 -7.12 34.60 -16.96
N GLY A 232 -8.39 34.25 -16.67
CA GLY A 232 -9.54 35.04 -17.11
C GLY A 232 -9.54 36.45 -16.52
N GLU A 233 -9.27 36.59 -15.22
CA GLU A 233 -9.29 37.89 -14.54
C GLU A 233 -8.13 38.79 -14.98
N VAL A 234 -6.92 38.22 -15.12
CA VAL A 234 -5.77 38.96 -15.67
C VAL A 234 -6.03 39.39 -17.11
N GLY A 235 -6.62 38.53 -17.94
CA GLY A 235 -7.02 38.87 -19.30
C GLY A 235 -8.03 40.02 -19.35
N ARG A 236 -9.01 40.04 -18.44
CA ARG A 236 -9.98 41.13 -18.29
C ARG A 236 -9.32 42.45 -17.90
N LEU A 237 -8.37 42.40 -16.97
CA LEU A 237 -7.64 43.59 -16.51
C LEU A 237 -6.80 44.21 -17.63
N VAL A 238 -6.12 43.37 -18.41
CA VAL A 238 -5.31 43.81 -19.56
C VAL A 238 -6.19 44.41 -20.66
N ALA A 239 -7.37 43.82 -20.93
CA ALA A 239 -8.31 44.36 -21.90
C ALA A 239 -8.83 45.76 -21.48
N LEU A 240 -9.15 45.95 -20.20
CA LEU A 240 -9.57 47.26 -19.67
C LEU A 240 -8.47 48.32 -19.75
N MET A 241 -7.20 47.94 -19.53
CA MET A 241 -6.07 48.87 -19.68
C MET A 241 -5.79 49.25 -21.13
N SER A 242 -5.93 48.31 -22.07
CA SER A 242 -5.76 48.56 -23.51
C SER A 242 -6.81 49.53 -24.06
N GLU A 243 -8.05 49.43 -23.58
CA GLU A 243 -9.14 50.32 -24.02
C GLU A 243 -9.00 51.76 -23.48
N GLY A 244 -8.30 51.93 -22.34
CA GLY A 244 -7.98 53.25 -21.76
C GLY A 244 -6.94 54.04 -22.56
N GLU A 245 -6.00 53.38 -23.24
CA GLU A 245 -4.92 54.05 -23.97
C GLU A 245 -5.38 54.59 -25.34
N GLY A 246 -6.42 53.98 -25.94
CA GLY A 246 -6.94 54.36 -27.26
C GLY A 246 -7.78 55.65 -27.30
N LYS A 247 -8.26 56.16 -26.15
CA LYS A 247 -9.12 57.35 -26.08
C LYS A 247 -8.39 58.68 -25.82
N GLY A 248 -7.07 58.68 -25.63
CA GLY A 248 -6.28 59.86 -25.25
C GLY A 248 -5.75 60.74 -26.39
N LYS A 249 -5.87 60.34 -27.67
CA LYS A 249 -5.36 61.11 -28.83
C LYS A 249 -6.48 61.47 -29.80
N GLY A 250 -7.31 62.43 -29.43
CA GLY A 250 -8.42 62.86 -30.28
C GLY A 250 -9.01 64.19 -29.84
N GLY A 251 -8.21 65.26 -29.85
CA GLY A 251 -8.75 66.58 -29.60
C GLY A 251 -7.74 67.70 -29.73
N LYS A 252 -8.06 68.64 -30.62
CA LYS A 252 -7.67 70.06 -30.65
C LYS A 252 -6.65 70.47 -31.73
N SER A 253 -7.17 71.01 -32.83
CA SER A 253 -6.78 72.35 -33.31
C SER A 253 -7.76 72.82 -34.40
N GLU A 254 -8.80 73.51 -33.97
CA GLU A 254 -9.56 74.44 -34.82
C GLU A 254 -8.92 75.82 -34.63
N GLY A 255 -8.45 76.43 -35.72
CA GLY A 255 -7.67 77.66 -35.72
C GLY A 255 -7.93 78.48 -36.97
N LYS A 256 -9.12 79.10 -36.98
CA LYS A 256 -9.60 80.17 -37.86
C LYS A 256 -8.51 81.20 -38.21
N THR A 257 -8.36 81.53 -39.50
CA THR A 257 -7.96 82.90 -39.88
C THR A 257 -8.69 83.31 -41.16
N GLU A 258 -9.46 84.38 -40.98
CA GLU A 258 -10.29 85.08 -41.93
C GLU A 258 -9.49 86.27 -42.47
N GLY A 259 -9.58 86.57 -43.77
CA GLY A 259 -9.36 87.94 -44.25
C GLY A 259 -8.51 88.15 -45.52
N LYS A 260 -9.23 88.52 -46.59
CA LYS A 260 -9.07 89.77 -47.37
C LYS A 260 -8.30 89.73 -48.70
N LYS A 261 -9.10 89.90 -49.78
CA LYS A 261 -8.94 90.64 -51.07
C LYS A 261 -7.50 91.11 -51.46
N VAL A 262 -7.13 91.08 -52.74
CA VAL A 262 -7.47 92.13 -53.74
C VAL A 262 -7.23 91.63 -55.18
N GLN A 263 -8.15 92.06 -56.06
CA GLN A 263 -8.18 92.21 -57.54
C GLN A 263 -7.15 91.49 -58.42
#